data_AF-A0A924IG17-F1
#
_entry.id   AF-A0A924IG17-F1
#
_cell.length_a   1.000
_cell.length_b   1.000
_cell.length_c   1.000
_cell.angle_alpha   90.00
_cell.angle_beta   90.00
_cell.angle_gamma   90.00
#
_symmetry.space_group_name_H-M   'P 1'
#
loop_
_entity.id
_entity.type
_entity.pdbx_description
1 polymer ?
#
loop_
_entity_poly.entity_id
_entity_poly.type
_entity_poly.pdbx_seq_one_letter_code
_entity_poly.pdbx_strand_id
1 'polypeptide(L)'
;MTSLRFKAIDNLRNSAKTDVKTSSRITDIFNENVFTLKKARNYLSDDAYKSLLASTHAGKKIERQMGNYIASGLRTWAEEKGVTHFTHWFQPLTGLSAEKHDSFFTLKGDGTPIEEFDGGALIQQEPDASSFPSGGLRATFEARGYTAWDPSSPPFVMEIGQGKTLCIPTIFVSYTGESLDTKTPLLKALVALDKAAVDVCQYFDKNISKVNATLGWEQEYFVVDAGLAIARPDLLLTGRTVFGHAPAKGQQLDDHYFGAIPERVYAFMRDYEQESYRLGIPLRTRHNEVAPAQFECAPIYEETNLAVDHNTLLMDIMSRVAKRHNLMVLLHEKPFAGINGSGKHNNWSMSTDTGVNLLAPGKTPKTNLMFLT
;
A
#
# COMPACT_ATOMS: atom_id res chain seq x y z
N MET A 1 11.51 -4.72 42.83
CA MET A 1 10.89 -4.86 41.50
C MET A 1 11.73 -4.12 40.49
N THR A 2 12.38 -4.83 39.56
CA THR A 2 13.18 -4.20 38.50
C THR A 2 12.24 -3.44 37.57
N SER A 3 12.49 -2.14 37.34
CA SER A 3 11.68 -1.35 36.41
C SER A 3 11.75 -1.95 35.01
N LEU A 4 10.60 -2.08 34.32
CA LEU A 4 10.51 -2.54 32.93
C LEU A 4 11.47 -1.76 32.01
N ARG A 5 11.68 -0.47 32.29
CA ARG A 5 12.62 0.39 31.57
C ARG A 5 14.07 -0.08 31.70
N PHE A 6 14.54 -0.36 32.92
CA PHE A 6 15.92 -0.83 33.11
C PHE A 6 16.14 -2.20 32.49
N LYS A 7 15.13 -3.09 32.59
CA LYS A 7 15.17 -4.38 31.91
C LYS A 7 15.26 -4.25 30.38
N ALA A 8 14.53 -3.30 29.78
CA ALA A 8 14.64 -3.02 28.36
C ALA A 8 16.04 -2.51 27.96
N ILE A 9 16.64 -1.64 28.78
CA ILE A 9 18.01 -1.15 28.57
C ILE A 9 19.05 -2.27 28.68
N ASP A 10 18.91 -3.16 29.65
CA ASP A 10 19.82 -4.30 29.81
C ASP A 10 19.73 -5.27 28.62
N ASN A 11 18.50 -5.50 28.11
CA ASN A 11 18.27 -6.38 26.96
C ASN A 11 18.81 -5.82 25.64
N LEU A 12 18.91 -4.49 25.49
CA LEU A 12 19.52 -3.85 24.31
C LEU A 12 20.97 -4.31 24.09
N ARG A 13 21.72 -4.57 25.16
CA ARG A 13 23.13 -5.01 25.08
C ARG A 13 23.29 -6.44 24.57
N ASN A 14 22.28 -7.27 24.75
CA ASN A 14 22.33 -8.71 24.48
C ASN A 14 21.48 -9.10 23.26
N SER A 15 20.99 -8.14 22.49
CA SER A 15 20.11 -8.41 21.35
C SER A 15 20.88 -9.03 20.20
N ALA A 16 20.47 -10.23 19.78
CA ALA A 16 21.04 -10.91 18.62
C ALA A 16 20.77 -10.14 17.33
N LYS A 17 21.70 -10.22 16.36
CA LYS A 17 21.50 -9.65 15.03
C LYS A 17 20.39 -10.41 14.31
N THR A 18 19.43 -9.69 13.73
CA THR A 18 18.41 -10.27 12.85
C THR A 18 19.04 -10.60 11.50
N ASP A 19 18.86 -11.84 11.03
CA ASP A 19 19.31 -12.25 9.70
C ASP A 19 18.38 -11.68 8.63
N VAL A 20 18.94 -10.99 7.64
CA VAL A 20 18.18 -10.37 6.54
C VAL A 20 18.48 -11.13 5.26
N LYS A 21 17.47 -11.84 4.75
CA LYS A 21 17.56 -12.49 3.44
C LYS A 21 17.56 -11.44 2.33
N THR A 22 18.74 -11.06 1.86
CA THR A 22 18.90 -10.14 0.73
C THR A 22 19.10 -10.90 -0.57
N SER A 23 18.31 -10.56 -1.60
CA SER A 23 18.65 -10.92 -2.98
C SER A 23 19.93 -10.22 -3.43
N SER A 24 20.71 -10.86 -4.29
CA SER A 24 21.88 -10.26 -4.93
C SER A 24 21.49 -9.16 -5.93
N ARG A 25 20.29 -9.25 -6.55
CA ARG A 25 19.77 -8.26 -7.49
C ARG A 25 18.29 -7.98 -7.26
N ILE A 26 17.94 -6.70 -7.16
CA ILE A 26 16.56 -6.24 -6.97
C ILE A 26 15.68 -6.63 -8.16
N THR A 27 16.22 -6.58 -9.38
CA THR A 27 15.51 -6.95 -10.61
C THR A 27 14.98 -8.38 -10.62
N ASP A 28 15.62 -9.28 -9.89
CA ASP A 28 15.27 -10.71 -9.88
C ASP A 28 14.02 -10.97 -9.01
N ILE A 29 13.80 -10.12 -8.00
CA ILE A 29 12.67 -10.24 -7.06
C ILE A 29 11.56 -9.21 -7.33
N PHE A 30 11.83 -8.18 -8.13
CA PHE A 30 10.87 -7.11 -8.36
C PHE A 30 9.58 -7.65 -8.99
N ASN A 31 8.42 -7.31 -8.40
CA ASN A 31 7.11 -7.82 -8.77
C ASN A 31 6.94 -9.35 -8.65
N GLU A 32 7.82 -10.11 -7.97
CA GLU A 32 7.70 -11.58 -7.93
C GLU A 32 6.37 -12.06 -7.31
N ASN A 33 5.81 -11.27 -6.39
CA ASN A 33 4.56 -11.51 -5.69
C ASN A 33 3.36 -10.71 -6.23
N VAL A 34 3.48 -10.08 -7.40
CA VAL A 34 2.39 -9.32 -8.03
C VAL A 34 1.87 -10.03 -9.28
N PHE A 35 0.56 -10.15 -9.46
CA PHE A 35 -0.07 -10.71 -10.66
C PHE A 35 -0.13 -9.67 -11.77
N THR A 36 1.04 -9.36 -12.34
CA THR A 36 1.17 -8.37 -13.42
C THR A 36 0.51 -8.85 -14.71
N LEU A 37 0.18 -7.93 -15.62
CA LEU A 37 -0.34 -8.28 -16.96
C LEU A 37 0.59 -9.25 -17.71
N LYS A 38 1.91 -9.12 -17.54
CA LYS A 38 2.89 -10.07 -18.11
C LYS A 38 2.68 -11.49 -17.58
N LYS A 39 2.40 -11.65 -16.29
CA LYS A 39 2.08 -12.96 -15.71
C LYS A 39 0.70 -13.42 -16.16
N ALA A 40 -0.30 -12.53 -16.11
CA ALA A 40 -1.66 -12.82 -16.53
C ALA A 40 -1.71 -13.43 -17.94
N ARG A 41 -0.84 -13.00 -18.87
CA ARG A 41 -0.75 -13.58 -20.21
C ARG A 41 -0.45 -15.09 -20.23
N ASN A 42 0.24 -15.61 -19.22
CA ASN A 42 0.59 -17.03 -19.11
C ASN A 42 -0.52 -17.87 -18.45
N TYR A 43 -1.39 -17.25 -17.66
CA TYR A 43 -2.43 -17.94 -16.88
C TYR A 43 -3.85 -17.74 -17.45
N LEU A 44 -4.05 -16.77 -18.34
CA LEU A 44 -5.35 -16.42 -18.89
C LEU A 44 -5.46 -16.83 -20.37
N SER A 45 -6.68 -17.19 -20.77
CA SER A 45 -7.04 -17.28 -22.20
C SER A 45 -6.91 -15.92 -22.88
N ASP A 46 -6.79 -15.92 -24.21
CA ASP A 46 -6.63 -14.67 -24.98
C ASP A 46 -7.78 -13.69 -24.75
N ASP A 47 -9.02 -14.20 -24.67
CA ASP A 47 -10.22 -13.41 -24.42
C ASP A 47 -10.26 -12.85 -22.99
N ALA A 48 -9.94 -13.66 -21.98
CA ALA A 48 -9.90 -13.22 -20.59
C ALA A 48 -8.79 -12.18 -20.37
N TYR A 49 -7.62 -12.37 -20.99
CA TYR A 49 -6.52 -11.40 -20.97
C TYR A 49 -6.93 -10.07 -21.61
N LYS A 50 -7.55 -10.10 -22.80
CA LYS A 50 -8.05 -8.89 -23.48
C LYS A 50 -9.12 -8.18 -22.66
N SER A 51 -10.00 -8.93 -22.00
CA SER A 51 -11.03 -8.38 -21.10
C SER A 51 -10.40 -7.67 -19.91
N LEU A 52 -9.42 -8.31 -19.25
CA LEU A 52 -8.67 -7.70 -18.14
C LEU A 52 -7.93 -6.42 -18.60
N LEU A 53 -7.21 -6.50 -19.72
CA LEU A 53 -6.48 -5.37 -20.28
C LEU A 53 -7.40 -4.17 -20.57
N ALA A 54 -8.57 -4.43 -21.16
CA ALA A 54 -9.55 -3.40 -21.46
C ALA A 54 -10.18 -2.80 -20.18
N SER A 55 -10.34 -3.61 -19.13
CA SER A 55 -10.80 -3.14 -17.83
C SER A 55 -9.78 -2.22 -17.16
N THR A 56 -8.51 -2.65 -17.09
CA THR A 56 -7.40 -1.89 -16.48
C THR A 56 -7.16 -0.55 -17.18
N HIS A 57 -7.17 -0.50 -18.52
CA HIS A 57 -6.82 0.73 -19.24
C HIS A 57 -8.02 1.64 -19.55
N ALA A 58 -9.17 1.04 -19.89
CA ALA A 58 -10.35 1.78 -20.38
C ALA A 58 -11.56 1.70 -19.43
N GLY A 59 -11.41 1.14 -18.23
CA GLY A 59 -12.48 1.07 -17.23
C GLY A 59 -13.68 0.23 -17.67
N LYS A 60 -13.49 -0.68 -18.64
CA LYS A 60 -14.59 -1.51 -19.14
C LYS A 60 -14.98 -2.57 -18.10
N LYS A 61 -16.29 -2.76 -17.91
CA LYS A 61 -16.81 -3.79 -17.02
C LYS A 61 -16.34 -5.18 -17.47
N ILE A 62 -15.85 -5.98 -16.52
CA ILE A 62 -15.54 -7.39 -16.73
C ILE A 62 -16.85 -8.19 -16.72
N GLU A 63 -17.12 -8.91 -17.80
CA GLU A 63 -18.28 -9.79 -17.88
C GLU A 63 -18.12 -10.98 -16.93
N ARG A 64 -19.23 -11.47 -16.37
CA ARG A 64 -19.20 -12.55 -15.35
C ARG A 64 -18.44 -13.79 -15.85
N GLN A 65 -18.64 -14.17 -17.11
CA GLN A 65 -17.94 -15.31 -17.70
C GLN A 65 -16.43 -15.09 -17.76
N MET A 66 -15.99 -13.90 -18.20
CA MET A 66 -14.57 -13.55 -18.19
C MET A 66 -14.01 -13.47 -16.76
N GLY A 67 -14.82 -12.99 -15.81
CA GLY A 67 -14.49 -13.00 -14.38
C GLY A 67 -14.15 -14.39 -13.86
N ASN A 68 -14.92 -15.42 -14.23
CA ASN A 68 -14.63 -16.81 -13.85
C ASN A 68 -13.30 -17.30 -14.42
N TYR A 69 -12.99 -16.98 -15.69
CA TYR A 69 -11.71 -17.36 -16.28
C TYR A 69 -10.53 -16.62 -15.64
N ILE A 70 -10.71 -15.34 -15.30
CA ILE A 70 -9.70 -14.54 -14.59
C ILE A 70 -9.46 -15.09 -13.19
N ALA A 71 -10.53 -15.39 -12.44
CA ALA A 71 -10.44 -15.97 -11.11
C ALA A 71 -9.72 -17.31 -11.15
N SER A 72 -10.07 -18.21 -12.07
CA SER A 72 -9.38 -19.50 -12.23
C SER A 72 -7.88 -19.32 -12.50
N GLY A 73 -7.49 -18.43 -13.43
CA GLY A 73 -6.07 -18.19 -13.73
C GLY A 73 -5.31 -17.55 -12.58
N LEU A 74 -5.95 -16.63 -11.85
CA LEU A 74 -5.38 -16.00 -10.66
C LEU A 74 -5.16 -17.02 -9.54
N ARG A 75 -6.13 -17.93 -9.33
CA ARG A 75 -6.01 -19.03 -8.36
C ARG A 75 -4.85 -19.94 -8.71
N THR A 76 -4.75 -20.39 -9.97
CA THR A 76 -3.65 -21.26 -10.41
C THR A 76 -2.29 -20.61 -10.14
N TRP A 77 -2.14 -19.32 -10.46
CA TRP A 77 -0.90 -18.59 -10.15
C TRP A 77 -0.61 -18.50 -8.64
N ALA A 78 -1.64 -18.29 -7.82
CA ALA A 78 -1.51 -18.22 -6.37
C ALA A 78 -1.17 -19.59 -5.75
N GLU A 79 -1.82 -20.66 -6.21
CA GLU A 79 -1.58 -22.05 -5.77
C GLU A 79 -0.16 -22.50 -6.10
N GLU A 80 0.39 -22.14 -7.27
CA GLU A 80 1.80 -22.39 -7.63
C GLU A 80 2.78 -21.73 -6.66
N LYS A 81 2.35 -20.67 -5.95
CA LYS A 81 3.13 -20.01 -4.89
C LYS A 81 2.93 -20.60 -3.50
N GLY A 82 2.03 -21.58 -3.36
CA GLY A 82 1.64 -22.19 -2.08
C GLY A 82 0.61 -21.38 -1.30
N VAL A 83 -0.17 -20.52 -1.97
CA VAL A 83 -1.27 -19.76 -1.35
C VAL A 83 -2.48 -20.68 -1.13
N THR A 84 -3.09 -20.58 0.05
CA THR A 84 -4.29 -21.36 0.43
C THR A 84 -5.50 -20.49 0.78
N HIS A 85 -5.27 -19.19 0.94
CA HIS A 85 -6.28 -18.20 1.31
C HIS A 85 -6.23 -17.01 0.38
N PHE A 86 -7.38 -16.36 0.19
CA PHE A 86 -7.48 -15.08 -0.46
C PHE A 86 -8.18 -14.06 0.45
N THR A 87 -8.03 -12.79 0.13
CA THR A 87 -8.69 -11.70 0.83
C THR A 87 -8.99 -10.55 -0.12
N HIS A 88 -10.12 -9.90 0.10
CA HIS A 88 -10.38 -8.58 -0.44
C HIS A 88 -9.66 -7.57 0.43
N TRP A 89 -8.62 -6.94 -0.12
CA TRP A 89 -7.80 -5.94 0.54
C TRP A 89 -8.36 -4.56 0.21
N PHE A 90 -8.78 -3.80 1.22
CA PHE A 90 -9.38 -2.47 1.04
C PHE A 90 -9.00 -1.53 2.19
N GLN A 91 -9.27 -0.23 2.01
CA GLN A 91 -8.92 0.84 2.96
C GLN A 91 -10.19 1.49 3.50
N PRO A 92 -10.80 0.94 4.58
CA PRO A 92 -11.96 1.56 5.21
C PRO A 92 -11.62 2.94 5.82
N LEU A 93 -12.65 3.68 6.24
CA LEU A 93 -12.52 5.02 6.86
C LEU A 93 -11.80 5.05 8.23
N THR A 94 -11.16 3.95 8.65
CA THR A 94 -10.35 3.87 9.87
C THR A 94 -8.89 4.30 9.66
N GLY A 95 -8.47 4.50 8.40
CA GLY A 95 -7.11 4.92 8.06
C GLY A 95 -6.07 3.79 8.00
N LEU A 96 -6.51 2.54 8.09
CA LEU A 96 -5.68 1.34 7.92
C LEU A 96 -6.32 0.42 6.88
N SER A 97 -5.55 -0.46 6.24
CA SER A 97 -6.11 -1.51 5.41
C SER A 97 -6.84 -2.57 6.25
N ALA A 98 -7.85 -3.19 5.65
CA ALA A 98 -8.61 -4.29 6.24
C ALA A 98 -8.61 -5.51 5.31
N GLU A 99 -8.68 -6.68 5.94
CA GLU A 99 -8.62 -7.97 5.29
C GLU A 99 -9.54 -8.95 6.02
N LYS A 100 -10.24 -9.79 5.25
CA LYS A 100 -10.89 -11.02 5.72
C LYS A 100 -10.35 -12.18 4.90
N HIS A 101 -9.77 -13.19 5.56
CA HIS A 101 -9.11 -14.30 4.87
C HIS A 101 -10.12 -15.44 4.70
N ASP A 102 -10.47 -15.73 3.45
CA ASP A 102 -11.29 -16.86 3.06
C ASP A 102 -10.37 -17.93 2.41
N SER A 103 -10.62 -19.20 2.69
CA SER A 103 -9.86 -20.29 2.07
C SER A 103 -10.39 -20.58 0.66
N PHE A 104 -9.53 -21.05 -0.24
CA PHE A 104 -9.99 -21.67 -1.48
C PHE A 104 -10.76 -22.97 -1.23
N PHE A 105 -10.59 -23.58 -0.06
CA PHE A 105 -11.21 -24.84 0.29
C PHE A 105 -12.72 -24.70 0.45
N THR A 106 -13.46 -25.57 -0.23
CA THR A 106 -14.90 -25.76 -0.02
C THR A 106 -15.30 -27.22 -0.21
N LEU A 107 -16.51 -27.56 0.20
CA LEU A 107 -17.09 -28.88 0.00
C LEU A 107 -18.19 -28.80 -1.05
N LYS A 108 -18.16 -29.71 -2.03
CA LYS A 108 -19.29 -29.95 -2.92
C LYS A 108 -20.50 -30.45 -2.13
N GLY A 109 -21.68 -30.42 -2.76
CA GLY A 109 -22.92 -30.92 -2.15
C GLY A 109 -22.90 -32.41 -1.76
N ASP A 110 -21.99 -33.19 -2.34
CA ASP A 110 -21.74 -34.60 -2.00
C ASP A 110 -20.67 -34.79 -0.90
N GLY A 111 -20.10 -33.70 -0.37
CA GLY A 111 -19.02 -33.71 0.62
C GLY A 111 -17.62 -33.83 0.03
N THR A 112 -17.45 -33.87 -1.29
CA THR A 112 -16.12 -33.92 -1.93
C THR A 112 -15.36 -32.60 -1.70
N PRO A 113 -14.13 -32.63 -1.15
CA PRO A 113 -13.32 -31.44 -0.99
C PRO A 113 -12.80 -30.93 -2.34
N ILE A 114 -12.87 -29.61 -2.55
CA ILE A 114 -12.30 -28.94 -3.71
C ILE A 114 -11.69 -27.59 -3.31
N GLU A 115 -10.74 -27.13 -4.12
CA GLU A 115 -10.30 -25.74 -4.11
C GLU A 115 -11.09 -24.99 -5.19
N GLU A 116 -11.73 -23.88 -4.83
CA GLU A 116 -12.56 -23.05 -5.69
C GLU A 116 -12.24 -21.56 -5.49
N PHE A 117 -12.18 -20.83 -6.60
CA PHE A 117 -12.15 -19.38 -6.60
C PHE A 117 -12.81 -18.90 -7.89
N ASP A 118 -14.04 -18.42 -7.77
CA ASP A 118 -14.88 -18.07 -8.91
C ASP A 118 -14.93 -16.57 -9.18
N GLY A 119 -15.54 -16.18 -10.29
CA GLY A 119 -15.70 -14.79 -10.67
C GLY A 119 -16.63 -14.01 -9.74
N GLY A 120 -17.52 -14.69 -9.00
CA GLY A 120 -18.33 -14.06 -7.96
C GLY A 120 -17.44 -13.57 -6.83
N ALA A 121 -16.66 -14.49 -6.24
CA ALA A 121 -15.69 -14.20 -5.20
C ALA A 121 -14.63 -13.19 -5.64
N LEU A 122 -14.22 -13.17 -6.91
CA LEU A 122 -13.28 -12.17 -7.42
C LEU A 122 -13.92 -10.79 -7.60
N ILE A 123 -15.05 -10.69 -8.32
CA ILE A 123 -15.60 -9.40 -8.77
C ILE A 123 -16.28 -8.67 -7.62
N GLN A 124 -17.07 -9.36 -6.80
CA GLN A 124 -17.86 -8.73 -5.74
C GLN A 124 -18.09 -9.69 -4.58
N GLN A 125 -17.66 -9.31 -3.37
CA GLN A 125 -17.89 -10.10 -2.15
C GLN A 125 -18.71 -9.29 -1.13
N GLU A 126 -19.47 -9.98 -0.28
CA GLU A 126 -20.09 -9.40 0.91
C GLU A 126 -19.18 -9.71 2.11
N PRO A 127 -18.26 -8.80 2.49
CA PRO A 127 -17.62 -8.91 3.80
C PRO A 127 -18.68 -8.75 4.89
N ASP A 128 -18.60 -9.57 5.95
CA ASP A 128 -19.36 -9.30 7.18
C ASP A 128 -18.83 -8.00 7.79
N ALA A 129 -19.43 -6.90 7.35
CA ALA A 129 -18.91 -5.56 7.55
C ALA A 129 -19.64 -4.78 8.64
N SER A 130 -20.45 -5.48 9.44
CA SER A 130 -21.31 -4.88 10.45
C SER A 130 -20.57 -4.03 11.50
N SER A 131 -19.26 -4.28 11.66
CA SER A 131 -18.41 -3.64 12.67
C SER A 131 -17.53 -2.49 12.14
N PHE A 132 -17.54 -2.20 10.83
CA PHE A 132 -16.73 -1.09 10.31
C PHE A 132 -17.36 0.28 10.64
N PRO A 133 -16.58 1.28 11.09
CA PRO A 133 -17.10 2.61 11.36
C PRO A 133 -17.70 3.23 10.10
N SER A 134 -18.96 3.68 10.21
CA SER A 134 -19.69 4.34 9.13
C SER A 134 -19.73 5.86 9.27
N GLY A 135 -19.08 6.44 10.29
CA GLY A 135 -19.17 7.87 10.58
C GLY A 135 -20.60 8.35 10.92
N GLY A 136 -21.49 7.45 11.32
CA GLY A 136 -22.91 7.76 11.59
C GLY A 136 -23.82 7.67 10.36
N LEU A 137 -23.30 7.25 9.21
CA LEU A 137 -24.08 7.14 7.96
C LEU A 137 -25.09 5.98 7.97
N ARG A 138 -25.08 5.07 8.96
CA ARG A 138 -25.95 3.88 8.99
C ARG A 138 -26.43 3.46 10.36
N ALA A 139 -27.61 2.83 10.38
CA ALA A 139 -28.08 2.01 11.48
C ALA A 139 -27.49 0.60 11.41
N THR A 140 -27.29 -0.06 12.56
CA THR A 140 -26.60 -1.37 12.67
C THR A 140 -27.27 -2.50 11.87
N PHE A 141 -28.58 -2.43 11.62
CA PHE A 141 -29.31 -3.42 10.82
C PHE A 141 -29.11 -3.27 9.30
N GLU A 142 -28.57 -2.13 8.84
CA GLU A 142 -28.25 -1.84 7.43
C GLU A 142 -26.74 -1.97 7.16
N ALA A 143 -25.98 -2.55 8.09
CA ALA A 143 -24.53 -2.57 8.07
C ALA A 143 -23.91 -3.60 7.07
N ARG A 144 -24.71 -4.05 6.09
CA ARG A 144 -24.19 -4.80 4.94
C ARG A 144 -23.30 -3.89 4.10
N GLY A 145 -22.18 -4.43 3.67
CA GLY A 145 -21.27 -3.79 2.74
C GLY A 145 -20.78 -4.77 1.68
N TYR A 146 -20.34 -4.24 0.56
CA TYR A 146 -19.84 -5.00 -0.57
C TYR A 146 -18.45 -4.53 -0.93
N THR A 147 -17.54 -5.47 -1.15
CA THR A 147 -16.27 -5.20 -1.81
C THR A 147 -16.42 -5.44 -3.30
N ALA A 148 -15.73 -4.65 -4.11
CA ALA A 148 -15.62 -4.89 -5.54
C ALA A 148 -14.17 -4.73 -5.98
N TRP A 149 -13.69 -5.65 -6.82
CA TRP A 149 -12.30 -5.62 -7.29
C TRP A 149 -12.02 -4.36 -8.13
N ASP A 150 -10.90 -3.68 -7.81
CA ASP A 150 -10.31 -2.65 -8.64
C ASP A 150 -9.23 -3.26 -9.55
N PRO A 151 -9.50 -3.45 -10.86
CA PRO A 151 -8.57 -4.03 -11.81
C PRO A 151 -7.46 -3.07 -12.25
N SER A 152 -7.48 -1.80 -11.81
CA SER A 152 -6.37 -0.87 -12.03
C SER A 152 -5.20 -1.10 -11.07
N SER A 153 -5.46 -1.75 -9.92
CA SER A 153 -4.44 -2.23 -9.00
C SER A 153 -4.30 -3.77 -9.10
N PRO A 154 -3.09 -4.30 -9.37
CA PRO A 154 -2.92 -5.73 -9.58
C PRO A 154 -3.06 -6.52 -8.27
N PRO A 155 -3.71 -7.71 -8.30
CA PRO A 155 -3.66 -8.64 -7.18
C PRO A 155 -2.23 -9.04 -6.82
N PHE A 156 -1.97 -9.29 -5.54
CA PHE A 156 -0.64 -9.62 -5.03
C PHE A 156 -0.69 -10.71 -3.97
N VAL A 157 0.44 -11.33 -3.68
CA VAL A 157 0.58 -12.34 -2.62
C VAL A 157 1.32 -11.74 -1.45
N MET A 158 0.67 -11.71 -0.30
CA MET A 158 1.28 -11.31 0.96
C MET A 158 1.83 -12.52 1.69
N GLU A 159 3.11 -12.45 2.03
CA GLU A 159 3.77 -13.44 2.88
C GLU A 159 3.83 -12.90 4.32
N ILE A 160 3.23 -13.63 5.25
CA ILE A 160 3.20 -13.29 6.67
C ILE A 160 3.64 -14.51 7.48
N GLY A 161 4.86 -14.46 8.01
CA GLY A 161 5.45 -15.59 8.72
C GLY A 161 5.63 -16.78 7.77
N GLN A 162 4.88 -17.86 8.00
CA GLN A 162 4.84 -19.04 7.13
C GLN A 162 3.59 -19.09 6.23
N GLY A 163 2.66 -18.16 6.40
CA GLY A 163 1.43 -18.09 5.63
C GLY A 163 1.58 -17.23 4.38
N LYS A 164 0.79 -17.54 3.36
CA LYS A 164 0.67 -16.76 2.12
C LYS A 164 -0.80 -16.54 1.78
N THR A 165 -1.16 -15.31 1.47
CA THR A 165 -2.53 -14.91 1.16
C THR A 165 -2.56 -14.15 -0.16
N LEU A 166 -3.49 -14.50 -1.04
CA LEU A 166 -3.80 -13.72 -2.25
C LEU A 166 -4.63 -12.49 -1.86
N CYS A 167 -4.07 -11.31 -2.01
CA CYS A 167 -4.75 -10.04 -1.74
C CYS A 167 -5.27 -9.43 -3.04
N ILE A 168 -6.57 -9.12 -3.06
CA ILE A 168 -7.28 -8.55 -4.20
C ILE A 168 -7.63 -7.10 -3.85
N PRO A 169 -7.00 -6.09 -4.48
CA PRO A 169 -7.29 -4.68 -4.21
C PRO A 169 -8.74 -4.34 -4.52
N THR A 170 -9.49 -3.86 -3.54
CA THR A 170 -10.94 -3.68 -3.70
C THR A 170 -11.39 -2.32 -3.17
N ILE A 171 -12.49 -1.84 -3.74
CA ILE A 171 -13.28 -0.77 -3.13
C ILE A 171 -14.28 -1.36 -2.15
N PHE A 172 -14.73 -0.57 -1.18
CA PHE A 172 -15.71 -0.97 -0.20
C PHE A 172 -16.89 0.01 -0.12
N VAL A 173 -18.09 -0.50 -0.40
CA VAL A 173 -19.32 0.28 -0.50
C VAL A 173 -20.42 -0.30 0.38
N SER A 174 -21.40 0.54 0.67
CA SER A 174 -22.63 0.16 1.36
C SER A 174 -23.58 -0.65 0.50
N TYR A 175 -24.59 -1.22 1.16
CA TYR A 175 -25.78 -1.72 0.47
C TYR A 175 -26.51 -0.65 -0.37
N THR A 176 -26.48 0.62 0.05
CA THR A 176 -27.12 1.75 -0.64
C THR A 176 -26.21 2.43 -1.70
N GLY A 177 -25.00 1.93 -1.94
CA GLY A 177 -24.01 2.47 -2.88
C GLY A 177 -23.13 3.62 -2.35
N GLU A 178 -23.30 4.06 -1.11
CA GLU A 178 -22.36 4.97 -0.43
C GLU A 178 -20.96 4.36 -0.27
N SER A 179 -19.91 5.15 -0.39
CA SER A 179 -18.53 4.72 -0.17
C SER A 179 -18.23 4.60 1.33
N LEU A 180 -17.54 3.52 1.71
CA LEU A 180 -17.01 3.27 3.05
C LEU A 180 -15.49 3.17 3.09
N ASP A 181 -14.86 3.64 2.03
CA ASP A 181 -13.43 3.54 1.82
C ASP A 181 -12.85 4.87 1.39
N THR A 182 -11.54 4.94 1.40
CA THR A 182 -10.78 6.05 0.84
C THR A 182 -10.54 5.89 -0.66
N LYS A 183 -10.65 4.65 -1.18
CA LYS A 183 -10.34 4.31 -2.58
C LYS A 183 -11.43 4.72 -3.56
N THR A 184 -12.72 4.48 -3.27
CA THR A 184 -13.82 4.90 -4.15
C THR A 184 -13.83 6.41 -4.41
N PRO A 185 -13.70 7.30 -3.39
CA PRO A 185 -13.66 8.73 -3.60
C PRO A 185 -12.44 9.16 -4.44
N LEU A 186 -11.28 8.54 -4.22
CA LEU A 186 -10.06 8.79 -5.00
C LEU A 186 -10.27 8.43 -6.48
N LEU A 187 -10.77 7.22 -6.79
CA LEU A 187 -11.04 6.80 -8.16
C LEU A 187 -12.02 7.75 -8.87
N LYS A 188 -13.08 8.20 -8.18
CA LYS A 188 -14.03 9.19 -8.72
C LYS A 188 -13.34 10.54 -9.00
N ALA A 189 -12.46 10.99 -8.11
CA ALA A 189 -11.71 12.22 -8.30
C ALA A 189 -10.75 12.13 -9.50
N LEU A 190 -10.07 10.99 -9.67
CA LEU A 190 -9.17 10.74 -10.81
C LEU A 190 -9.93 10.74 -12.15
N VAL A 191 -11.11 10.12 -12.21
CA VAL A 191 -11.97 10.15 -13.41
C VAL A 191 -12.46 11.57 -13.72
N ALA A 192 -12.82 12.35 -12.70
CA ALA A 192 -13.24 13.73 -12.88
C ALA A 192 -12.09 14.61 -13.40
N LEU A 193 -10.88 14.42 -12.85
CA LEU A 193 -9.67 15.11 -13.28
C LEU A 193 -9.31 14.76 -14.74
N ASP A 194 -9.29 13.47 -15.08
CA ASP A 194 -9.01 12.98 -16.43
C ASP A 194 -9.93 13.64 -17.45
N LYS A 195 -11.26 13.59 -17.22
CA LYS A 195 -12.24 14.20 -18.11
C LYS A 195 -12.00 15.70 -18.29
N ALA A 196 -11.82 16.43 -17.18
CA ALA A 196 -11.62 17.87 -17.23
C ALA A 196 -10.31 18.25 -17.94
N ALA A 197 -9.23 17.51 -17.68
CA ALA A 197 -7.94 17.75 -18.29
C ALA A 197 -7.94 17.41 -19.80
N VAL A 198 -8.54 16.29 -20.20
CA VAL A 198 -8.67 15.90 -21.61
C VAL A 198 -9.43 16.96 -22.41
N ASP A 199 -10.54 17.47 -21.89
CA ASP A 199 -11.33 18.52 -22.55
C ASP A 199 -10.47 19.77 -22.87
N VAL A 200 -9.55 20.14 -21.97
CA VAL A 200 -8.61 21.25 -22.18
C VAL A 200 -7.45 20.87 -23.11
N CYS A 201 -6.83 19.70 -22.90
CA CYS A 201 -5.73 19.20 -23.72
C CYS A 201 -6.10 19.11 -25.21
N GLN A 202 -7.36 18.77 -25.50
CA GLN A 202 -7.91 18.69 -26.85
C GLN A 202 -7.88 20.02 -27.62
N TYR A 203 -7.71 21.18 -26.99
CA TYR A 203 -7.47 22.44 -27.70
C TYR A 203 -6.07 22.52 -28.33
N PHE A 204 -5.11 21.75 -27.80
CA PHE A 204 -3.70 21.82 -28.18
C PHE A 204 -3.26 20.60 -29.01
N ASP A 205 -3.72 19.40 -28.65
CA ASP A 205 -3.43 18.16 -29.37
C ASP A 205 -4.66 17.24 -29.37
N LYS A 206 -5.16 16.92 -30.57
CA LYS A 206 -6.35 16.08 -30.77
C LYS A 206 -6.10 14.59 -30.47
N ASN A 207 -4.85 14.17 -30.38
CA ASN A 207 -4.48 12.77 -30.11
C ASN A 207 -4.57 12.39 -28.62
N ILE A 208 -4.69 13.37 -27.72
CA ILE A 208 -4.73 13.12 -26.28
C ILE A 208 -6.10 12.58 -25.90
N SER A 209 -6.19 11.30 -25.53
CA SER A 209 -7.47 10.66 -25.16
C SER A 209 -7.63 10.42 -23.67
N LYS A 210 -6.53 10.53 -22.90
CA LYS A 210 -6.50 10.30 -21.47
C LYS A 210 -5.40 11.12 -20.78
N VAL A 211 -5.68 11.57 -19.56
CA VAL A 211 -4.72 12.20 -18.65
C VAL A 211 -4.71 11.41 -17.34
N ASN A 212 -3.53 10.92 -16.95
CA ASN A 212 -3.34 10.23 -15.67
C ASN A 212 -2.67 11.17 -14.68
N ALA A 213 -3.15 11.18 -13.44
CA ALA A 213 -2.43 11.81 -12.34
C ALA A 213 -1.33 10.87 -11.84
N THR A 214 -0.17 11.43 -11.52
CA THR A 214 0.92 10.70 -10.88
C THR A 214 1.18 11.22 -9.47
N LEU A 215 1.67 10.33 -8.62
CA LEU A 215 1.99 10.62 -7.24
C LEU A 215 3.33 9.99 -6.86
N GLY A 216 4.26 10.81 -6.37
CA GLY A 216 5.46 10.39 -5.65
C GLY A 216 5.33 10.79 -4.19
N TRP A 217 5.08 9.83 -3.31
CA TRP A 217 5.00 10.07 -1.87
C TRP A 217 6.37 9.97 -1.20
N GLU A 218 6.60 10.78 -0.17
CA GLU A 218 7.77 10.68 0.71
C GLU A 218 7.26 10.28 2.10
N GLN A 219 7.72 9.15 2.63
CA GLN A 219 7.22 8.60 3.89
C GLN A 219 8.24 8.81 4.99
N GLU A 220 7.97 9.77 5.88
CA GLU A 220 8.73 9.92 7.12
C GLU A 220 8.17 9.03 8.23
N TYR A 221 9.04 8.63 9.17
CA TYR A 221 8.69 7.79 10.30
C TYR A 221 9.77 7.84 11.39
N PHE A 222 9.41 7.47 12.62
CA PHE A 222 10.38 7.20 13.68
C PHE A 222 10.57 5.70 13.88
N VAL A 223 11.75 5.31 14.34
CA VAL A 223 12.03 3.92 14.76
C VAL A 223 12.60 3.90 16.16
N VAL A 224 11.96 3.15 17.05
CA VAL A 224 12.41 2.98 18.43
C VAL A 224 12.64 1.51 18.75
N ASP A 225 13.43 1.23 19.77
CA ASP A 225 13.53 -0.12 20.31
C ASP A 225 12.18 -0.59 20.87
N ALA A 226 11.75 -1.79 20.51
CA ALA A 226 10.45 -2.32 20.93
C ALA A 226 10.38 -2.50 22.46
N GLY A 227 11.46 -2.90 23.12
CA GLY A 227 11.50 -3.04 24.58
C GLY A 227 11.30 -1.68 25.29
N LEU A 228 11.94 -0.63 24.78
CA LEU A 228 11.74 0.74 25.27
C LEU A 228 10.32 1.24 24.99
N ALA A 229 9.76 0.94 23.82
CA ALA A 229 8.39 1.31 23.49
C ALA A 229 7.36 0.58 24.37
N ILE A 230 7.57 -0.72 24.65
CA ILE A 230 6.70 -1.50 25.54
C ILE A 230 6.72 -0.98 26.97
N ALA A 231 7.85 -0.44 27.42
CA ALA A 231 7.95 0.23 28.72
C ALA A 231 7.21 1.59 28.76
N ARG A 232 6.60 2.04 27.65
CA ARG A 232 5.82 3.28 27.49
C ARG A 232 4.39 2.99 27.04
N PRO A 233 3.46 2.70 27.96
CA PRO A 233 2.06 2.42 27.61
C PRO A 233 1.38 3.53 26.81
N ASP A 234 1.73 4.79 27.07
CA ASP A 234 1.22 5.93 26.31
C ASP A 234 1.64 5.89 24.84
N LEU A 235 2.89 5.53 24.57
CA LEU A 235 3.40 5.36 23.21
C LEU A 235 2.71 4.18 22.50
N LEU A 236 2.50 3.06 23.19
CA LEU A 236 1.80 1.89 22.62
C LEU A 236 0.35 2.18 22.27
N LEU A 237 -0.37 2.88 23.15
CA LEU A 237 -1.82 3.08 23.00
C LEU A 237 -2.16 4.25 22.10
N THR A 238 -1.31 5.29 22.07
CA THR A 238 -1.62 6.53 21.36
C THR A 238 -0.72 6.79 20.16
N GLY A 239 0.33 5.99 19.96
CA GLY A 239 1.35 6.23 18.91
C GLY A 239 2.27 7.42 19.19
N ARG A 240 2.06 8.14 20.30
CA ARG A 240 2.89 9.26 20.75
C ARG A 240 3.12 9.24 22.26
N THR A 241 4.07 10.04 22.70
CA THR A 241 4.29 10.29 24.13
C THR A 241 3.28 11.34 24.63
N VAL A 242 2.61 11.05 25.74
CA VAL A 242 1.63 11.97 26.37
C VAL A 242 2.29 12.82 27.46
N PHE A 243 3.37 12.30 28.05
CA PHE A 243 4.20 13.00 29.02
C PHE A 243 5.67 12.64 28.83
N GLY A 244 6.55 13.49 29.33
CA GLY A 244 8.00 13.30 29.26
C GLY A 244 8.71 14.63 29.41
N HIS A 245 9.81 14.64 30.17
CA HIS A 245 10.70 15.79 30.19
C HIS A 245 11.60 15.75 28.95
N ALA A 246 12.02 16.93 28.47
CA ALA A 246 12.96 17.02 27.37
C ALA A 246 14.28 16.30 27.71
N PRO A 247 14.91 15.61 26.75
CA PRO A 247 16.22 14.99 26.98
C PRO A 247 17.28 16.07 27.27
N ALA A 248 18.33 15.70 28.00
CA ALA A 248 19.45 16.60 28.29
C ALA A 248 20.15 17.12 27.01
N LYS A 249 20.15 16.31 25.94
CA LYS A 249 20.46 16.72 24.57
C LYS A 249 19.16 16.69 23.76
N GLY A 250 18.57 17.86 23.51
CA GLY A 250 17.47 18.03 22.56
C GLY A 250 17.96 17.90 21.11
N GLN A 251 17.06 18.15 20.17
CA GLN A 251 17.44 18.31 18.77
C GLN A 251 18.40 19.50 18.63
N GLN A 252 19.59 19.26 18.08
CA GLN A 252 20.64 20.26 17.91
C GLN A 252 20.99 20.44 16.43
N LEU A 253 21.67 21.55 16.08
CA LEU A 253 22.13 21.81 14.71
C LEU A 253 23.05 20.69 14.17
N ASP A 254 23.76 20.01 15.08
CA ASP A 254 24.70 18.91 14.77
C ASP A 254 23.99 17.56 14.59
N ASP A 255 22.68 17.46 14.85
CA ASP A 255 21.90 16.27 14.50
C ASP A 255 21.77 16.24 12.98
N HIS A 256 22.71 15.53 12.35
CA HIS A 256 22.93 15.59 10.91
C HIS A 256 21.80 14.92 10.12
N TYR A 257 21.00 15.74 9.46
CA TYR A 257 20.28 15.35 8.25
C TYR A 257 21.25 14.65 7.29
N PHE A 258 20.86 13.48 6.78
CA PHE A 258 21.74 12.60 5.99
C PHE A 258 22.98 12.05 6.72
N GLY A 259 22.96 11.98 8.06
CA GLY A 259 24.01 11.30 8.85
C GLY A 259 24.10 9.79 8.58
N ALA A 260 25.03 9.10 9.25
CA ALA A 260 25.15 7.65 9.17
C ALA A 260 23.95 6.95 9.82
N ILE A 261 23.37 5.95 9.14
CA ILE A 261 22.25 5.16 9.67
C ILE A 261 22.79 4.07 10.60
N PRO A 262 22.28 3.92 11.84
CA PRO A 262 22.71 2.84 12.74
C PRO A 262 22.50 1.45 12.11
N GLU A 263 23.48 0.53 12.26
CA GLU A 263 23.46 -0.78 11.59
C GLU A 263 22.16 -1.57 11.80
N ARG A 264 21.59 -1.51 13.01
CA ARG A 264 20.32 -2.18 13.33
C ARG A 264 19.14 -1.62 12.54
N VAL A 265 19.08 -0.29 12.38
CA VAL A 265 18.03 0.35 11.58
C VAL A 265 18.28 0.09 10.10
N TYR A 266 19.54 0.09 9.67
CA TYR A 266 19.90 -0.23 8.29
C TYR A 266 19.48 -1.66 7.91
N ALA A 267 19.66 -2.65 8.80
CA ALA A 267 19.17 -4.01 8.59
C ALA A 267 17.64 -4.07 8.46
N PHE A 268 16.91 -3.34 9.31
CA PHE A 268 15.46 -3.16 9.19
C PHE A 268 15.07 -2.55 7.83
N MET A 269 15.80 -1.52 7.39
CA MET A 269 15.54 -0.86 6.11
C MET A 269 15.76 -1.78 4.92
N ARG A 270 16.85 -2.57 4.95
CA ARG A 270 17.14 -3.57 3.92
C ARG A 270 16.06 -4.65 3.86
N ASP A 271 15.52 -5.06 5.00
CA ASP A 271 14.48 -6.09 5.07
C ASP A 271 13.14 -5.58 4.50
N TYR A 272 12.65 -4.41 4.93
CA TYR A 272 11.39 -3.90 4.39
C TYR A 272 11.49 -3.53 2.91
N GLU A 273 12.67 -3.11 2.43
CA GLU A 273 12.92 -2.87 1.00
C GLU A 273 12.76 -4.15 0.18
N GLN A 274 13.33 -5.27 0.64
CA GLN A 274 13.20 -6.55 -0.07
C GLN A 274 11.73 -6.95 -0.19
N GLU A 275 10.97 -6.88 0.91
CA GLU A 275 9.52 -7.14 0.89
C GLU A 275 8.78 -6.19 -0.06
N SER A 276 9.11 -4.90 -0.03
CA SER A 276 8.52 -3.87 -0.89
C SER A 276 8.77 -4.15 -2.37
N TYR A 277 9.99 -4.55 -2.75
CA TYR A 277 10.32 -4.88 -4.14
C TYR A 277 9.56 -6.11 -4.65
N ARG A 278 9.40 -7.15 -3.82
CA ARG A 278 8.60 -8.33 -4.18
C ARG A 278 7.16 -7.98 -4.53
N LEU A 279 6.63 -6.99 -3.82
CA LEU A 279 5.28 -6.45 -3.96
C LEU A 279 5.19 -5.33 -5.00
N GLY A 280 6.26 -5.03 -5.73
CA GLY A 280 6.26 -4.07 -6.82
C GLY A 280 6.46 -2.62 -6.42
N ILE A 281 6.63 -2.32 -5.13
CA ILE A 281 6.83 -0.96 -4.64
C ILE A 281 8.25 -0.48 -5.02
N PRO A 282 8.39 0.57 -5.85
CA PRO A 282 9.68 0.93 -6.44
C PRO A 282 10.49 1.90 -5.56
N LEU A 283 10.80 1.49 -4.32
CA LEU A 283 11.60 2.29 -3.38
C LEU A 283 12.95 2.69 -3.97
N ARG A 284 13.27 3.99 -3.92
CA ARG A 284 14.44 4.58 -4.56
C ARG A 284 15.43 5.19 -3.58
N THR A 285 14.95 5.94 -2.60
CA THR A 285 15.76 6.67 -1.62
C THR A 285 15.37 6.30 -0.19
N ARG A 286 16.35 6.39 0.70
CA ARG A 286 16.17 6.35 2.15
C ARG A 286 17.25 7.17 2.84
N HIS A 287 16.93 7.80 3.96
CA HIS A 287 17.92 8.54 4.75
C HIS A 287 17.44 8.83 6.18
N ASN A 288 18.35 9.34 7.00
CA ASN A 288 18.01 9.99 8.28
C ASN A 288 17.30 11.32 8.01
N GLU A 289 16.34 11.63 8.86
CA GLU A 289 15.68 12.92 8.93
C GLU A 289 16.31 13.83 10.01
N VAL A 290 15.73 15.02 10.21
CA VAL A 290 16.30 16.03 11.13
C VAL A 290 16.23 15.59 12.61
N ALA A 291 15.19 14.87 13.04
CA ALA A 291 15.09 14.46 14.45
C ALA A 291 15.79 13.12 14.75
N PRO A 292 16.23 12.91 16.00
CA PRO A 292 16.82 11.63 16.42
C PRO A 292 15.88 10.45 16.16
N ALA A 293 16.41 9.43 15.49
CA ALA A 293 15.68 8.22 15.11
C ALA A 293 14.47 8.47 14.19
N GLN A 294 14.45 9.60 13.49
CA GLN A 294 13.56 9.88 12.37
C GLN A 294 14.24 9.50 11.06
N PHE A 295 13.47 8.96 10.13
CA PHE A 295 13.94 8.52 8.82
C PHE A 295 12.89 8.81 7.75
N GLU A 296 13.32 8.79 6.50
CA GLU A 296 12.45 8.92 5.33
C GLU A 296 12.78 7.82 4.30
N CYS A 297 11.77 7.39 3.55
CA CYS A 297 11.96 6.70 2.27
C CYS A 297 10.99 7.22 1.20
N ALA A 298 11.43 7.17 -0.05
CA ALA A 298 10.61 7.58 -1.20
C ALA A 298 10.79 6.61 -2.39
N PRO A 299 9.70 6.26 -3.10
CA PRO A 299 9.75 5.48 -4.31
C PRO A 299 9.90 6.38 -5.55
N ILE A 300 10.02 5.74 -6.71
CA ILE A 300 9.70 6.38 -7.97
C ILE A 300 8.20 6.67 -7.99
N TYR A 301 7.79 7.82 -8.54
CA TYR A 301 6.36 8.14 -8.70
C TYR A 301 5.64 7.10 -9.57
N GLU A 302 4.36 6.91 -9.30
CA GLU A 302 3.50 5.98 -10.03
C GLU A 302 2.18 6.67 -10.39
N GLU A 303 1.30 5.97 -11.10
CA GLU A 303 -0.09 6.42 -11.22
C GLU A 303 -0.70 6.53 -9.82
N THR A 304 -1.50 7.57 -9.58
CA THR A 304 -1.93 7.98 -8.24
C THR A 304 -2.64 6.88 -7.46
N ASN A 305 -3.55 6.13 -8.08
CA ASN A 305 -4.28 5.07 -7.39
C ASN A 305 -3.33 3.95 -6.93
N LEU A 306 -2.42 3.52 -7.81
CA LEU A 306 -1.40 2.51 -7.47
C LEU A 306 -0.43 3.03 -6.40
N ALA A 307 0.01 4.28 -6.51
CA ALA A 307 0.92 4.90 -5.55
C ALA A 307 0.35 4.92 -4.13
N VAL A 308 -0.95 5.22 -3.99
CA VAL A 308 -1.66 5.20 -2.69
C VAL A 308 -1.76 3.79 -2.12
N ASP A 309 -2.08 2.80 -2.96
CA ASP A 309 -2.10 1.40 -2.54
C ASP A 309 -0.71 0.94 -2.07
N HIS A 310 0.34 1.28 -2.82
CA HIS A 310 1.73 0.98 -2.46
C HIS A 310 2.18 1.68 -1.16
N ASN A 311 1.78 2.93 -0.90
CA ASN A 311 2.09 3.60 0.37
C ASN A 311 1.40 2.91 1.55
N THR A 312 0.13 2.56 1.40
CA THR A 312 -0.63 1.84 2.43
C THR A 312 0.02 0.48 2.72
N LEU A 313 0.39 -0.25 1.67
CA LEU A 313 1.06 -1.53 1.78
C LEU A 313 2.44 -1.40 2.45
N LEU A 314 3.21 -0.37 2.11
CA LEU A 314 4.49 -0.08 2.75
C LEU A 314 4.34 0.09 4.26
N MET A 315 3.35 0.86 4.73
CA MET A 315 3.15 1.10 6.17
C MET A 315 2.89 -0.21 6.95
N ASP A 316 2.14 -1.14 6.37
CA ASP A 316 1.95 -2.48 6.94
C ASP A 316 3.25 -3.31 6.92
N ILE A 317 3.97 -3.33 5.79
CA ILE A 317 5.27 -4.01 5.67
C ILE A 317 6.23 -3.49 6.74
N MET A 318 6.40 -2.17 6.88
CA MET A 318 7.29 -1.55 7.85
C MET A 318 6.93 -1.97 9.27
N SER A 319 5.64 -1.99 9.61
CA SER A 319 5.15 -2.38 10.94
C SER A 319 5.44 -3.85 11.25
N ARG A 320 5.28 -4.75 10.28
CA ARG A 320 5.58 -6.18 10.42
C ARG A 320 7.09 -6.45 10.49
N VAL A 321 7.86 -5.82 9.60
CA VAL A 321 9.31 -5.96 9.55
C VAL A 321 9.94 -5.42 10.83
N ALA A 322 9.49 -4.26 11.34
CA ALA A 322 10.04 -3.67 12.56
C ALA A 322 10.01 -4.66 13.73
N LYS A 323 8.90 -5.40 13.89
CA LYS A 323 8.76 -6.43 14.93
C LYS A 323 9.83 -7.54 14.80
N ARG A 324 10.19 -7.97 13.58
CA ARG A 324 11.26 -8.96 13.34
C ARG A 324 12.65 -8.47 13.77
N HIS A 325 12.85 -7.15 13.78
CA HIS A 325 14.08 -6.48 14.19
C HIS A 325 14.07 -6.02 15.65
N ASN A 326 13.06 -6.43 16.43
CA ASN A 326 12.78 -5.94 17.79
C ASN A 326 12.64 -4.41 17.84
N LEU A 327 12.19 -3.80 16.76
CA LEU A 327 11.95 -2.36 16.62
C LEU A 327 10.44 -2.11 16.59
N MET A 328 10.06 -0.87 16.85
CA MET A 328 8.73 -0.34 16.61
C MET A 328 8.85 0.88 15.71
N VAL A 329 8.20 0.81 14.55
CA VAL A 329 8.00 1.98 13.69
C VAL A 329 6.85 2.81 14.24
N LEU A 330 7.02 4.13 14.27
CA LEU A 330 5.99 5.08 14.69
C LEU A 330 5.65 5.94 13.48
N LEU A 331 4.39 5.86 13.06
CA LEU A 331 3.85 6.58 11.90
C LEU A 331 2.98 7.79 12.30
N HIS A 332 2.85 8.06 13.60
CA HIS A 332 2.15 9.25 14.08
C HIS A 332 2.92 10.50 13.62
N GLU A 333 2.21 11.54 13.18
CA GLU A 333 2.80 12.81 12.74
C GLU A 333 3.58 13.56 13.82
N LYS A 334 3.31 13.25 15.11
CA LYS A 334 4.01 13.87 16.24
C LYS A 334 4.26 12.89 17.40
N PRO A 335 5.18 11.92 17.26
CA PRO A 335 5.40 10.92 18.31
C PRO A 335 6.03 11.50 19.58
N PHE A 336 6.85 12.55 19.44
CA PHE A 336 7.57 13.18 20.54
C PHE A 336 7.38 14.71 20.52
N ALA A 337 7.05 15.28 21.67
CA ALA A 337 6.92 16.73 21.83
C ALA A 337 8.30 17.41 21.80
N GLY A 338 8.39 18.59 21.18
CA GLY A 338 9.59 19.43 21.20
C GLY A 338 10.69 19.08 20.19
N ILE A 339 10.47 18.11 19.30
CA ILE A 339 11.35 17.79 18.15
C ILE A 339 10.54 17.79 16.84
N ASN A 340 11.17 17.61 15.67
CA ASN A 340 10.44 17.54 14.39
C ASN A 340 9.32 16.47 14.40
N GLY A 341 8.26 16.74 13.63
CA GLY A 341 7.20 15.76 13.36
C GLY A 341 7.52 14.95 12.11
N SER A 342 6.72 13.91 11.85
CA SER A 342 6.82 13.11 10.62
C SER A 342 5.82 13.59 9.58
N GLY A 343 6.34 14.01 8.43
CA GLY A 343 5.59 14.40 7.25
C GLY A 343 5.24 13.24 6.31
N LYS A 344 4.34 13.54 5.37
CA LYS A 344 4.13 12.74 4.16
C LYS A 344 3.94 13.67 2.98
N HIS A 345 5.02 13.92 2.23
CA HIS A 345 4.95 14.81 1.07
C HIS A 345 4.30 14.10 -0.10
N ASN A 346 3.54 14.86 -0.91
CA ASN A 346 2.85 14.35 -2.08
C ASN A 346 3.33 15.14 -3.31
N ASN A 347 4.30 14.58 -4.03
CA ASN A 347 4.74 15.12 -5.31
C ASN A 347 3.72 14.71 -6.38
N TRP A 348 2.80 15.62 -6.68
CA TRP A 348 1.69 15.39 -7.61
C TRP A 348 1.97 15.98 -8.98
N SER A 349 1.59 15.24 -10.04
CA SER A 349 1.68 15.72 -11.42
C SER A 349 0.58 15.11 -12.29
N MET A 350 0.48 15.56 -13.54
CA MET A 350 -0.40 14.98 -14.55
C MET A 350 0.36 14.69 -15.84
N SER A 351 0.06 13.57 -16.48
CA SER A 351 0.66 13.16 -17.74
C SER A 351 -0.39 12.67 -18.73
N THR A 352 -0.28 13.12 -19.98
CA THR A 352 -1.11 12.62 -21.08
C THR A 352 -0.73 11.18 -21.46
N ASP A 353 -1.65 10.46 -22.08
CA ASP A 353 -1.40 9.17 -22.74
C ASP A 353 -0.34 9.24 -23.85
N THR A 354 -0.11 10.43 -24.42
CA THR A 354 0.97 10.70 -25.38
C THR A 354 2.35 10.92 -24.71
N GLY A 355 2.42 10.90 -23.37
CA GLY A 355 3.67 10.99 -22.62
C GLY A 355 4.13 12.40 -22.26
N VAL A 356 3.25 13.41 -22.35
CA VAL A 356 3.55 14.80 -22.01
C VAL A 356 3.22 15.07 -20.55
N ASN A 357 4.19 15.60 -19.78
CA ASN A 357 3.92 16.13 -18.45
C ASN A 357 3.29 17.52 -18.56
N LEU A 358 2.06 17.67 -18.08
CA LEU A 358 1.29 18.92 -18.16
C LEU A 358 1.79 20.01 -17.23
N LEU A 359 2.55 19.66 -16.19
CA LEU A 359 3.16 20.59 -15.23
C LEU A 359 4.65 20.85 -15.50
N ALA A 360 5.16 20.38 -16.65
CA ALA A 360 6.51 20.69 -17.09
C ALA A 360 6.49 21.90 -18.05
N PRO A 361 7.34 22.92 -17.84
CA PRO A 361 7.40 24.06 -18.74
C PRO A 361 7.89 23.61 -20.12
N GLY A 362 7.23 24.13 -21.16
CA GLY A 362 7.58 23.85 -22.54
C GLY A 362 8.87 24.56 -22.96
N LYS A 363 9.65 23.92 -23.85
CA LYS A 363 10.88 24.53 -24.40
C LYS A 363 10.62 25.63 -25.44
N THR A 364 9.43 25.64 -26.03
CA THR A 364 9.01 26.63 -27.03
C THR A 364 7.75 27.35 -26.56
N PRO A 365 7.50 28.61 -26.99
CA PRO A 365 6.28 29.32 -26.62
C PRO A 365 5.01 28.52 -26.94
N LYS A 366 4.96 27.87 -28.10
CA LYS A 366 3.80 27.06 -28.53
C LYS A 366 3.53 25.87 -27.61
N THR A 367 4.56 25.11 -27.25
CA THR A 367 4.42 23.97 -26.33
C THR A 367 4.18 24.41 -24.89
N ASN A 368 4.61 25.62 -24.52
CA ASN A 368 4.42 26.16 -23.19
C ASN A 368 3.00 26.67 -22.94
N LEU A 369 2.21 26.95 -23.99
CA LEU A 369 0.82 27.37 -23.82
C LEU A 369 -0.02 26.32 -23.07
N MET A 370 0.24 25.03 -23.32
CA MET A 370 -0.43 23.94 -22.63
C MET A 370 -0.08 23.89 -21.13
N PHE A 371 1.13 24.30 -20.74
CA PHE A 371 1.55 24.38 -19.34
C PHE A 371 0.94 25.61 -18.63
N LEU A 372 0.73 26.71 -19.37
CA LEU A 372 0.18 27.97 -18.84
C LEU A 372 -1.35 27.97 -18.71
N THR A 373 -2.03 27.01 -19.35
CA THR A 373 -3.50 26.88 -19.41
C THR A 373 -3.93 25.77 -18.47
#